data_AF-A0A963HUY4-F1
#
_entry.id   AF-A0A963HUY4-F1
#
_cell.length_a   1.000
_cell.length_b   1.000
_cell.length_c   1.000
_cell.angle_alpha   90.00
_cell.angle_beta   90.00
_cell.angle_gamma   90.00
#
_symmetry.space_group_name_H-M   'P 1'
#
loop_
_entity.id
_entity.type
_entity.pdbx_description
1 polymer ?
#
loop_
_entity_poly.entity_id
_entity_poly.type
_entity_poly.pdbx_seq_one_letter_code
_entity_poly.pdbx_strand_id
1 'polypeptide(L)'
;MPDPTPSTAQDPQSRYLRRVERRLKVLETLDQAGLGIFLSSDSQQRKHHIELFARLIARQSELPRLNRSTFEQATKLLEQRLEAMQKHLPSDVQHRNRIRRNW
;
A
#
# COMPACT_ATOMS: atom_id res chain seq x y z
N MET A 1 -27.85 -15.52 -33.21
CA MET A 1 -27.10 -15.89 -31.99
C MET A 1 -25.85 -15.02 -31.98
N PRO A 2 -25.80 -13.91 -31.22
CA PRO A 2 -24.57 -13.13 -31.12
C PRO A 2 -23.57 -13.88 -30.22
N ASP A 3 -22.32 -13.94 -30.66
CA ASP A 3 -21.19 -14.51 -29.95
C ASP A 3 -21.09 -14.02 -28.49
N PRO A 4 -20.66 -14.87 -27.54
CA PRO A 4 -20.24 -14.37 -26.25
C PRO A 4 -19.01 -13.47 -26.46
N THR A 5 -19.21 -12.16 -26.29
CA THR A 5 -18.13 -11.19 -26.08
C THR A 5 -17.15 -11.76 -25.05
N PRO A 6 -15.83 -11.49 -25.16
CA PRO A 6 -14.83 -12.07 -24.27
C PRO A 6 -14.96 -11.48 -22.85
N SER A 7 -15.92 -12.02 -22.10
CA SER A 7 -15.94 -12.06 -20.66
C SER A 7 -14.75 -12.91 -20.22
N THR A 8 -13.67 -12.29 -19.72
CA THR A 8 -12.67 -12.82 -18.74
C THR A 8 -11.26 -12.19 -18.82
N ALA A 9 -11.03 -11.11 -19.59
CA ALA A 9 -9.79 -10.34 -19.47
C ALA A 9 -9.94 -9.22 -18.42
N GLN A 10 -9.88 -9.57 -17.12
CA GLN A 10 -10.02 -8.59 -16.02
C GLN A 10 -9.14 -7.36 -16.23
N ASP A 11 -9.74 -6.16 -16.16
CA ASP A 11 -9.09 -4.86 -16.24
C ASP A 11 -7.79 -4.82 -15.40
N PRO A 12 -6.64 -4.39 -15.96
CA PRO A 12 -5.37 -4.29 -15.23
C PRO A 12 -5.44 -3.51 -13.92
N GLN A 13 -6.27 -2.46 -13.83
CA GLN A 13 -6.43 -1.69 -12.58
C GLN A 13 -7.05 -2.59 -11.50
N SER A 14 -8.15 -3.25 -11.84
CA SER A 14 -8.88 -4.15 -10.95
C SER A 14 -8.00 -5.31 -10.45
N ARG A 15 -7.17 -5.89 -11.32
CA ARG A 15 -6.22 -6.96 -10.92
C ARG A 15 -5.16 -6.45 -9.96
N TYR A 16 -4.64 -5.25 -10.20
CA TYR A 16 -3.68 -4.62 -9.31
C TYR A 16 -4.28 -4.32 -7.94
N LEU A 17 -5.46 -3.68 -7.89
CA LEU A 17 -6.14 -3.37 -6.63
C LEU A 17 -6.42 -4.62 -5.80
N ARG A 18 -6.84 -5.73 -6.42
CA ARG A 18 -7.00 -7.02 -5.72
C ARG A 18 -5.70 -7.53 -5.11
N ARG A 19 -4.54 -7.26 -5.71
CA ARG A 19 -3.24 -7.61 -5.11
C ARG A 19 -2.90 -6.69 -3.95
N VAL A 20 -3.20 -5.39 -4.07
CA VAL A 20 -3.06 -4.43 -2.98
C VAL A 20 -3.90 -4.89 -1.78
N GLU A 21 -5.17 -5.25 -2.00
CA GLU A 21 -6.06 -5.81 -0.95
C GLU A 21 -5.46 -7.06 -0.29
N ARG A 22 -4.91 -8.00 -1.06
CA ARG A 22 -4.24 -9.18 -0.50
C ARG A 22 -3.02 -8.81 0.35
N ARG A 23 -2.28 -7.77 -0.02
CA ARG A 23 -1.14 -7.28 0.78
C ARG A 23 -1.61 -6.57 2.05
N LEU A 24 -2.68 -5.79 1.98
CA LEU A 24 -3.31 -5.19 3.16
C LEU A 24 -3.77 -6.26 4.17
N LYS A 25 -4.30 -7.39 3.70
CA LYS A 25 -4.63 -8.53 4.57
C LYS A 25 -3.42 -9.12 5.28
N VAL A 26 -2.27 -9.19 4.61
CA VAL A 26 -1.02 -9.63 5.27
C VAL A 26 -0.61 -8.63 6.35
N LEU A 27 -0.68 -7.32 6.08
CA LEU A 27 -0.40 -6.28 7.07
C LEU A 27 -1.35 -6.34 8.27
N GLU A 28 -2.62 -6.66 8.03
CA GLU A 28 -3.61 -6.88 9.07
C GLU A 28 -3.28 -8.08 9.95
N THR A 29 -2.83 -9.19 9.36
CA THR A 29 -2.34 -10.34 10.15
C THR A 29 -1.13 -9.98 11.00
N LEU A 30 -0.20 -9.16 10.48
CA LEU A 30 0.94 -8.67 11.25
C LEU A 30 0.51 -7.77 12.41
N ASP A 31 -0.41 -6.83 12.17
CA ASP A 31 -0.98 -5.95 13.21
C ASP A 31 -1.62 -6.77 14.34
N GLN A 32 -2.41 -7.79 13.98
CA GLN A 32 -3.03 -8.71 14.94
C GLN A 32 -2.01 -9.54 15.73
N ALA A 33 -0.86 -9.86 15.12
CA ALA A 33 0.25 -10.52 15.80
C ALA A 33 1.10 -9.56 16.67
N GLY A 34 0.72 -8.28 16.75
CA GLY A 34 1.47 -7.26 17.50
C GLY A 34 2.74 -6.79 16.79
N LEU A 35 2.85 -7.02 15.48
CA LEU A 35 4.00 -6.64 14.67
C LEU A 35 3.72 -5.34 13.92
N GLY A 36 4.63 -4.37 14.05
CA GLY A 36 4.60 -3.10 13.32
C GLY A 36 5.64 -3.07 12.21
N ILE A 37 5.32 -2.41 11.08
CA ILE A 37 6.31 -2.08 10.06
C ILE A 37 6.85 -0.68 10.35
N PHE A 38 8.17 -0.54 10.40
CA PHE A 38 8.80 0.75 10.56
C PHE A 38 8.49 1.69 9.38
N LEU A 39 8.05 2.90 9.70
CA LEU A 39 7.99 4.02 8.76
C LEU A 39 9.01 5.08 9.13
N SER A 40 9.66 5.68 8.12
CA SER A 40 10.58 6.79 8.36
C SER A 40 9.86 7.97 9.01
N SER A 41 10.57 8.62 9.93
CA SER A 41 10.13 9.86 10.57
C SER A 41 10.16 11.05 9.60
N ASP A 42 10.94 10.97 8.52
CA ASP A 42 10.97 11.94 7.43
C ASP A 42 9.78 11.70 6.49
N SER A 43 8.96 12.73 6.28
CA SER A 43 7.74 12.67 5.46
C SER A 43 8.02 12.41 3.98
N GLN A 44 9.12 12.93 3.44
CA GLN A 44 9.50 12.72 2.04
C GLN A 44 9.94 11.27 1.82
N GLN A 45 10.78 10.75 2.71
CA GLN A 45 11.21 9.35 2.65
C GLN A 45 10.02 8.40 2.87
N ARG A 46 9.13 8.71 3.81
CA ARG A 46 7.92 7.93 4.06
C ARG A 46 7.07 7.84 2.81
N LYS A 47 6.73 8.98 2.21
CA LYS A 47 5.94 9.05 0.97
C LYS A 47 6.61 8.25 -0.15
N HIS A 48 7.91 8.48 -0.36
CA HIS A 48 8.68 7.77 -1.37
C HIS A 48 8.65 6.23 -1.18
N HIS A 49 8.87 5.74 0.05
CA HIS A 49 8.85 4.31 0.33
C HIS A 49 7.46 3.68 0.14
N ILE A 50 6.39 4.38 0.51
CA ILE A 50 5.02 3.87 0.32
C ILE A 50 4.67 3.86 -1.18
N GLU A 51 5.04 4.89 -1.94
CA GLU A 51 4.87 4.91 -3.39
C GLU A 51 5.66 3.79 -4.08
N LEU A 52 6.91 3.57 -3.67
CA LEU A 52 7.73 2.45 -4.14
C LEU A 52 7.07 1.12 -3.79
N PHE A 53 6.55 0.96 -2.58
CA PHE A 53 5.86 -0.25 -2.17
C PHE A 53 4.62 -0.52 -3.03
N ALA A 54 3.82 0.51 -3.31
CA ALA A 54 2.67 0.42 -4.22
C ALA A 54 3.11 -0.06 -5.63
N ARG A 55 4.19 0.51 -6.17
CA ARG A 55 4.77 0.08 -7.47
C ARG A 55 5.24 -1.38 -7.46
N LEU A 56 5.87 -1.84 -6.38
CA LEU A 56 6.36 -3.21 -6.26
C LEU A 56 5.24 -4.27 -6.18
N ILE A 57 4.00 -3.87 -5.87
CA ILE A 57 2.83 -4.76 -5.89
C ILE A 57 2.32 -5.01 -7.33
N ALA A 58 2.58 -4.08 -8.23
CA ALA A 58 2.22 -4.22 -9.64
C ALA A 58 3.11 -5.24 -10.35
N ARG A 59 2.54 -6.01 -11.27
CA ARG A 59 3.35 -6.81 -12.20
C ARG A 59 3.99 -5.89 -13.22
N GLN A 60 5.22 -6.17 -13.63
CA GLN A 60 5.94 -5.36 -14.64
C GLN A 60 5.13 -5.18 -15.92
N SER A 61 4.44 -6.22 -16.38
CA SER A 61 3.59 -6.18 -17.59
C SER A 61 2.35 -5.27 -17.46
N GLU A 62 1.97 -4.92 -16.24
CA GLU A 62 0.79 -4.09 -15.97
C GLU A 62 1.15 -2.64 -15.65
N LEU A 63 2.39 -2.37 -15.21
CA LEU A 63 2.86 -1.02 -14.87
C LEU A 63 2.53 0.04 -15.94
N PRO A 64 2.75 -0.20 -17.26
CA PRO A 64 2.45 0.81 -18.29
C PRO A 64 0.94 1.06 -18.49
N ARG A 65 0.10 0.15 -17.99
CA ARG A 65 -1.37 0.19 -18.14
C ARG A 65 -2.05 0.74 -16.89
N LEU A 66 -1.34 0.90 -15.78
CA LEU A 66 -1.88 1.45 -14.54
C LEU A 66 -1.94 2.97 -14.64
N ASN A 67 -3.09 3.55 -14.31
CA ASN A 67 -3.24 5.00 -14.31
C ASN A 67 -2.75 5.57 -12.96
N ARG A 68 -2.55 6.88 -12.94
CA ARG A 68 -2.06 7.59 -11.76
C ARG A 68 -3.04 7.49 -10.59
N SER A 69 -4.35 7.60 -10.84
CA SER A 69 -5.36 7.57 -9.77
C SER A 69 -5.42 6.22 -9.06
N THR A 70 -5.21 5.11 -9.76
CA THR A 70 -5.12 3.78 -9.16
C THR A 70 -3.87 3.62 -8.29
N PHE A 71 -2.75 4.23 -8.67
CA PHE A 71 -1.57 4.30 -7.78
C PHE A 71 -1.83 5.15 -6.55
N GLU A 72 -2.42 6.33 -6.71
CA GLU A 72 -2.75 7.21 -5.58
C GLU A 72 -3.71 6.53 -4.59
N GLN A 73 -4.71 5.81 -5.10
CA GLN A 73 -5.62 5.01 -4.28
C GLN A 73 -4.86 3.93 -3.49
N ALA A 74 -4.00 3.15 -4.17
CA ALA A 74 -3.22 2.11 -3.51
C ALA A 74 -2.26 2.67 -2.45
N THR A 75 -1.54 3.75 -2.78
CA THR A 75 -0.63 4.45 -1.86
C THR A 75 -1.38 4.90 -0.61
N LYS A 76 -2.56 5.53 -0.77
CA LYS A 76 -3.37 5.99 0.37
C LYS A 76 -3.83 4.84 1.27
N LEU A 77 -4.28 3.73 0.70
CA LEU A 77 -4.70 2.56 1.48
C LEU A 77 -3.53 1.93 2.25
N LEU A 78 -2.36 1.84 1.61
CA LEU A 78 -1.14 1.33 2.24
C LEU A 78 -0.66 2.26 3.36
N GLU A 79 -0.65 3.57 3.11
CA GLU A 79 -0.29 4.59 4.10
C GLU A 79 -1.16 4.47 5.36
N GLN A 80 -2.49 4.49 5.21
CA GLN A 80 -3.41 4.37 6.34
C GLN A 80 -3.15 3.12 7.18
N ARG A 81 -2.92 1.96 6.53
CA ARG A 81 -2.67 0.72 7.26
C ARG A 81 -1.30 0.73 7.94
N LEU A 82 -0.25 1.16 7.27
CA LEU A 82 1.10 1.23 7.83
C LEU A 82 1.17 2.24 9.00
N GLU A 83 0.42 3.34 8.92
CA GLU A 83 0.31 4.30 10.00
C GLU A 83 -0.41 3.72 11.23
N ALA A 84 -1.49 2.96 11.03
CA ALA A 84 -2.19 2.29 12.12
C ALA A 84 -1.29 1.29 12.88
N MET A 85 -0.33 0.68 12.18
CA MET A 85 0.63 -0.28 12.76
C MET A 85 1.74 0.38 13.59
N GLN A 86 1.91 1.71 13.53
CA GLN A 86 3.00 2.39 14.26
C GLN A 86 2.87 2.25 15.78
N LYS A 87 1.66 2.00 16.28
CA LYS A 87 1.37 1.74 17.71
C LYS A 87 2.09 0.50 18.27
N HIS A 88 2.53 -0.41 17.40
CA HIS A 88 3.23 -1.64 17.78
C HIS A 88 4.76 -1.48 17.84
N LEU A 89 5.31 -0.36 17.38
CA LEU A 89 6.74 -0.13 17.41
C LEU A 89 7.23 0.23 18.83
N PRO A 90 8.51 0.04 19.14
CA PRO A 90 9.10 0.50 20.40
C PRO A 90 8.85 2.01 20.66
N SER A 91 8.74 2.38 21.95
CA SER A 91 8.32 3.71 22.38
C SER A 91 9.27 4.84 21.93
N ASP A 92 10.56 4.55 21.81
CA ASP A 92 11.59 5.45 21.28
C ASP A 92 11.36 5.76 19.79
N VAL A 93 10.98 4.75 18.99
CA VAL A 93 10.61 4.91 17.58
C VAL A 93 9.31 5.70 17.44
N GLN A 94 8.31 5.40 18.26
CA GLN A 94 7.04 6.15 18.28
C GLN A 94 7.26 7.62 18.63
N HIS A 95 8.11 7.90 19.61
CA HIS A 95 8.42 9.27 20.04
C HIS A 95 9.09 10.08 18.93
N ARG A 96 10.09 9.50 18.27
CA ARG A 96 10.75 10.13 17.10
C ARG A 96 9.78 10.38 15.96
N ASN A 97 8.91 9.41 15.66
CA ASN A 97 7.90 9.55 14.62
C ASN A 97 6.83 10.59 14.97
N ARG A 98 6.48 10.76 16.26
CA ARG A 98 5.54 11.79 16.72
C ARG A 98 6.13 13.19 16.61
N ILE A 99 7.37 13.40 17.07
CA ILE A 99 8.02 14.72 17.05
C ILE A 99 8.13 15.27 15.63
N ARG A 100 8.52 14.43 14.65
CA ARG A 100 8.70 14.87 13.27
C ARG A 100 7.41 14.96 12.45
N ARG A 101 6.25 14.56 13.01
CA ARG A 101 4.94 14.69 12.37
C ARG A 101 4.28 16.06 12.64
N ASN A 102 4.82 16.84 13.59
CA ASN A 102 4.29 18.14 14.03
C ASN A 102 4.93 19.36 13.34
N TRP A 103 5.56 19.18 12.17
CA TRP A 103 6.15 20.24 11.36
C TRP A 103 5.60 20.19 9.94
#